data_AF-A0A7S0VN18-F1
#
_entry.id   AF-A0A7S0VN18-F1
#
_cell.length_a   1.000
_cell.length_b   1.000
_cell.length_c   1.000
_cell.angle_alpha   90.00
_cell.angle_beta   90.00
_cell.angle_gamma   90.00
#
_symmetry.space_group_name_H-M   'P 1'
#
loop_
_entity.id
_entity.type
_entity.pdbx_description
1 polymer ?
#
loop_
_entity_poly.entity_id
_entity_poly.type
_entity_poly.pdbx_seq_one_letter_code
_entity_poly.pdbx_strand_id
1 'polypeptide(L)'
;VSALRDAVWAAEASRERLSIQFKAETAHQQEALIHEVTDVKILSQYDMVMDSTSDPDSALAYTSMLVQRCMGLQEQAAKIRNYQRLFKMPESRFQELDDTVMEVSL
;
A
#
# COMPACT_ATOMS: atom_id res chain seq x y z
N VAL A 1 -39.99 22.71 -11.02
CA VAL A 1 -38.57 23.14 -11.16
C VAL A 1 -37.78 23.01 -9.86
N SER A 2 -38.37 23.16 -8.65
CA SER A 2 -37.63 22.99 -7.38
C SER A 2 -37.20 21.55 -7.11
N ALA A 3 -38.07 20.55 -7.31
CA ALA A 3 -37.74 19.15 -6.99
C ALA A 3 -36.51 18.59 -7.71
N LEU A 4 -36.29 18.97 -8.98
CA LEU A 4 -35.08 18.59 -9.72
C LEU A 4 -33.83 19.28 -9.16
N ARG A 5 -33.94 20.56 -8.80
CA ARG A 5 -32.86 21.33 -8.18
C ARG A 5 -32.50 20.76 -6.80
N ASP A 6 -33.50 20.43 -5.98
CA ASP A 6 -33.32 19.85 -4.66
C ASP A 6 -32.67 18.46 -4.75
N ALA A 7 -33.08 17.64 -5.73
CA ALA A 7 -32.47 16.35 -6.01
C ALA A 7 -31.00 16.47 -6.47
N VAL A 8 -30.69 17.44 -7.32
CA VAL A 8 -29.31 17.73 -7.76
C VAL A 8 -28.45 18.14 -6.57
N TRP A 9 -28.93 19.04 -5.70
CA TRP A 9 -28.21 19.45 -4.50
C TRP A 9 -27.99 18.31 -3.51
N ALA A 10 -28.99 17.46 -3.29
CA ALA A 10 -28.83 16.28 -2.44
C ALA A 10 -27.78 15.30 -3.01
N ALA A 11 -27.76 15.12 -4.33
CA ALA A 11 -26.78 14.28 -5.01
C ALA A 11 -25.36 14.87 -4.90
N GLU A 12 -25.20 16.19 -5.07
CA GLU A 12 -23.92 16.87 -4.91
C GLU A 12 -23.40 16.77 -3.47
N ALA A 13 -24.27 16.99 -2.47
CA ALA A 13 -23.90 16.84 -1.06
C ALA A 13 -23.52 15.40 -0.70
N SER A 14 -24.19 14.40 -1.30
CA SER A 14 -23.83 12.99 -1.12
C SER A 14 -22.49 12.67 -1.76
N ARG A 15 -22.25 13.15 -2.99
CA ARG A 15 -20.97 13.01 -3.70
C ARG A 15 -19.80 13.61 -2.91
N GLU A 16 -19.98 14.81 -2.36
CA GLU A 16 -18.95 15.47 -1.56
C GLU A 16 -18.61 14.67 -0.30
N ARG A 17 -19.63 14.17 0.40
CA ARG A 17 -19.45 13.34 1.60
C ARG A 17 -18.70 12.04 1.30
N LEU A 18 -19.07 11.36 0.22
CA LEU A 18 -18.40 10.14 -0.22
C LEU A 18 -16.94 10.42 -0.60
N SER A 19 -16.68 11.53 -1.32
CA SER A 19 -15.32 11.97 -1.65
C SER A 19 -14.46 12.17 -0.40
N ILE A 20 -14.99 12.82 0.63
CA ILE A 20 -14.29 13.00 1.91
C ILE A 20 -14.00 11.66 2.58
N GLN A 21 -14.98 10.75 2.63
CA GLN A 21 -14.82 9.43 3.22
C GLN A 21 -13.74 8.61 2.49
N PHE A 22 -13.79 8.57 1.15
CA PHE A 22 -12.80 7.85 0.36
C PHE A 22 -11.38 8.41 0.50
N LYS A 23 -11.23 9.74 0.63
CA LYS A 23 -9.93 10.35 0.91
C LYS A 23 -9.38 9.92 2.27
N ALA A 24 -10.23 9.90 3.30
CA ALA A 24 -9.83 9.43 4.63
C ALA A 24 -9.43 7.94 4.62
N GLU A 25 -10.20 7.11 3.91
CA GLU A 25 -9.88 5.69 3.75
C GLU A 25 -8.58 5.47 2.97
N THR A 26 -8.35 6.25 1.90
CA THR A 26 -7.09 6.19 1.13
C THR A 26 -5.89 6.57 2.01
N ALA A 27 -6.04 7.56 2.88
CA ALA A 27 -4.99 7.94 3.83
C ALA A 27 -4.71 6.82 4.86
N HIS A 28 -5.77 6.15 5.34
CA HIS A 28 -5.61 5.01 6.26
C HIS A 28 -4.91 3.82 5.58
N GLN A 29 -5.29 3.49 4.34
CA GLN A 29 -4.62 2.47 3.54
C GLN A 29 -3.15 2.79 3.29
N GLN A 30 -2.82 4.06 3.07
CA GLN A 30 -1.44 4.51 2.93
C GLN A 30 -0.64 4.27 4.23
N GLU A 31 -1.19 4.61 5.38
CA GLU A 31 -0.53 4.39 6.68
C GLU A 31 -0.33 2.89 6.96
N ALA A 32 -1.35 2.07 6.71
CA ALA A 32 -1.26 0.62 6.82
C ALA A 32 -0.15 0.05 5.92
N LEU A 33 -0.03 0.53 4.68
CA LEU A 33 1.02 0.09 3.77
C LEU A 33 2.42 0.43 4.31
N ILE A 34 2.62 1.62 4.88
CA ILE A 34 3.91 2.02 5.47
C ILE A 34 4.30 1.08 6.62
N HIS A 35 3.35 0.70 7.47
CA HIS A 35 3.58 -0.29 8.52
C HIS A 35 3.95 -1.65 7.95
N GLU A 36 3.22 -2.14 6.95
CA GLU A 36 3.53 -3.44 6.32
C GLU A 36 4.91 -3.45 5.63
N VAL A 37 5.32 -2.34 5.01
CA VAL A 37 6.67 -2.18 4.45
C VAL A 37 7.73 -2.27 5.53
N THR A 38 7.49 -1.60 6.67
CA THR A 38 8.40 -1.65 7.83
C THR A 38 8.54 -3.07 8.36
N ASP A 39 7.43 -3.81 8.48
CA ASP A 39 7.44 -5.20 8.93
C ASP A 39 8.26 -6.08 7.98
N VAL A 40 8.07 -5.94 6.66
CA VAL A 40 8.83 -6.71 5.68
C VAL A 40 10.32 -6.38 5.73
N LYS A 41 10.69 -5.11 5.92
CA LYS A 41 12.08 -4.69 6.09
C LYS A 41 12.73 -5.28 7.34
N ILE A 42 11.99 -5.37 8.45
CA ILE A 42 12.48 -6.03 9.66
C ILE A 42 12.67 -7.52 9.41
N LEU A 43 11.74 -8.16 8.70
CA LEU A 43 11.82 -9.59 8.35
C LEU A 43 12.97 -9.90 7.37
N SER A 44 13.24 -9.03 6.39
CA SER A 44 14.37 -9.21 5.47
C SER A 44 15.73 -9.12 6.17
N GLN A 45 15.78 -8.39 7.28
CA GLN A 45 16.96 -8.27 8.13
C GLN A 45 17.06 -9.39 9.19
N TYR A 46 16.04 -10.26 9.31
CA TYR A 46 15.98 -11.30 10.32
C TYR A 46 16.93 -12.47 10.00
N ASP A 47 17.61 -12.97 11.03
CA ASP A 47 18.78 -13.86 10.97
C ASP A 47 18.59 -15.17 10.19
N MET A 48 17.38 -15.61 9.84
CA MET A 48 17.18 -16.85 9.08
C MET A 48 17.75 -16.79 7.65
N VAL A 49 17.94 -15.58 7.11
CA VAL A 49 18.68 -15.35 5.84
C VAL A 49 20.21 -15.26 6.08
N MET A 50 20.64 -14.89 7.28
CA MET A 50 22.03 -14.62 7.65
C MET A 50 22.73 -15.78 8.40
N ASP A 51 21.97 -16.74 8.92
CA ASP A 51 22.49 -17.83 9.74
C ASP A 51 23.04 -18.94 8.84
N SER A 52 24.36 -19.09 8.86
CA SER A 52 25.14 -20.10 8.14
C SER A 52 24.80 -21.56 8.50
N THR A 53 23.98 -21.80 9.52
CA THR A 53 23.47 -23.14 9.90
C THR A 53 22.10 -23.47 9.29
N SER A 54 21.47 -22.50 8.62
CA SER A 54 20.16 -22.66 7.98
C SER A 54 20.23 -23.61 6.81
N ASP A 55 19.24 -24.49 6.70
CA ASP A 55 19.03 -25.31 5.52
C ASP A 55 18.77 -24.41 4.29
N PRO A 56 19.54 -24.55 3.19
CA PRO A 56 19.43 -23.67 2.02
C PRO A 56 18.03 -23.61 1.41
N ASP A 57 17.29 -24.72 1.45
CA ASP A 57 15.92 -24.77 0.92
C ASP A 57 14.95 -23.95 1.77
N SER A 58 15.15 -23.96 3.10
CA SER A 58 14.39 -23.15 4.05
C SER A 58 14.68 -21.65 3.89
N ALA A 59 15.93 -21.26 3.64
CA ALA A 59 16.30 -19.88 3.34
C ALA A 59 15.69 -19.40 2.01
N LEU A 60 15.77 -20.22 0.95
CA LEU A 60 15.16 -19.91 -0.35
C LEU A 60 13.63 -19.75 -0.26
N ALA A 61 12.95 -20.61 0.50
CA ALA A 61 11.52 -20.53 0.72
C ALA A 61 11.13 -19.22 1.43
N TYR A 62 11.92 -18.79 2.42
CA TYR A 62 11.70 -17.56 3.15
C TYR A 62 11.92 -16.32 2.28
N THR A 63 13.02 -16.24 1.54
CA THR A 63 13.27 -15.14 0.61
C THR A 63 12.19 -15.08 -0.46
N SER A 64 11.75 -16.22 -0.99
CA SER A 64 10.64 -16.29 -1.96
C SER A 64 9.33 -15.74 -1.37
N MET A 65 9.03 -16.06 -0.11
CA MET A 65 7.87 -15.51 0.59
C MET A 65 7.96 -13.98 0.73
N LEU A 66 9.14 -13.46 1.10
CA LEU A 66 9.37 -12.01 1.20
C LEU A 66 9.22 -11.30 -0.14
N VAL A 67 9.75 -11.87 -1.23
CA VAL A 67 9.57 -11.35 -2.60
C VAL A 67 8.08 -11.27 -2.95
N GLN A 68 7.31 -12.34 -2.73
CA GLN A 68 5.88 -12.36 -3.00
C GLN A 68 5.13 -11.29 -2.19
N ARG A 69 5.52 -11.09 -0.93
CA ARG A 69 4.92 -10.04 -0.09
C ARG A 69 5.25 -8.64 -0.60
N CYS A 70 6.51 -8.39 -0.97
CA CYS A 70 6.95 -7.15 -1.63
C CYS A 70 6.16 -6.84 -2.91
N MET A 71 5.93 -7.85 -3.77
CA MET A 71 5.12 -7.69 -4.98
C MET A 71 3.67 -7.29 -4.66
N GLY A 72 3.07 -7.90 -3.63
CA GLY A 72 1.74 -7.54 -3.16
C GLY A 72 1.66 -6.08 -2.67
N LEU A 73 2.67 -5.63 -1.92
CA LEU A 73 2.77 -4.25 -1.45
C LEU A 73 2.94 -3.26 -2.61
N GLN A 74 3.71 -3.61 -3.65
CA GLN A 74 3.86 -2.77 -4.84
C GLN A 74 2.53 -2.61 -5.61
N GLU A 75 1.73 -3.67 -5.69
CA GLU A 75 0.40 -3.59 -6.30
C GLU A 75 -0.53 -2.69 -5.48
N GLN A 76 -0.51 -2.82 -4.15
CA GLN A 76 -1.29 -1.96 -3.26
C GLN A 76 -0.84 -0.48 -3.35
N ALA A 77 0.47 -0.22 -3.38
CA ALA A 77 1.04 1.11 -3.61
C ALA A 77 0.53 1.72 -4.93
N ALA A 78 0.47 0.93 -6.00
CA ALA A 78 -0.07 1.38 -7.29
C ALA A 78 -1.57 1.71 -7.20
N LYS A 79 -2.37 0.90 -6.49
CA LYS A 79 -3.80 1.17 -6.25
C LYS A 79 -4.01 2.46 -5.46
N ILE A 80 -3.25 2.67 -4.38
CA ILE A 80 -3.31 3.90 -3.58
C ILE A 80 -2.97 5.12 -4.42
N ARG A 81 -1.90 5.08 -5.23
CA ARG A 81 -1.55 6.19 -6.14
C ARG A 81 -2.67 6.48 -7.15
N ASN A 82 -3.34 5.46 -7.68
CA ASN A 82 -4.48 5.65 -8.56
C ASN A 82 -5.65 6.35 -7.85
N TYR A 83 -5.96 5.98 -6.60
CA TYR A 83 -6.97 6.66 -5.80
C TYR A 83 -6.58 8.10 -5.46
N GLN A 84 -5.32 8.33 -5.09
CA GLN A 84 -4.81 9.69 -4.86
C GLN A 84 -4.99 10.56 -6.10
N ARG A 85 -4.68 10.05 -7.29
CA ARG A 85 -4.91 10.78 -8.55
C ARG A 85 -6.39 11.05 -8.83
N LEU A 86 -7.25 10.04 -8.63
CA LEU A 86 -8.69 10.14 -8.85
C LEU A 86 -9.31 11.23 -7.94
N PHE A 87 -8.89 11.26 -6.68
CA PHE A 87 -9.40 12.20 -5.68
C PHE A 87 -8.58 13.50 -5.57
N LYS A 88 -7.60 13.70 -6.45
CA LYS A 88 -6.68 14.87 -6.49
C LYS A 88 -5.95 15.10 -5.16
N MET A 89 -5.52 14.02 -4.51
CA MET A 89 -4.66 14.02 -3.34
C MET A 89 -3.19 14.07 -3.76
N PRO A 90 -2.28 14.51 -2.88
CA PRO A 90 -0.84 14.35 -3.12
C PRO A 90 -0.47 12.88 -3.35
N GLU A 91 0.29 12.59 -4.41
CA GLU A 91 0.73 11.23 -4.71
C GLU A 91 1.91 10.84 -3.82
N SER A 92 1.78 9.70 -3.13
CA SER A 92 2.83 9.18 -2.24
C SER A 92 3.93 8.48 -3.04
N ARG A 93 5.17 8.72 -2.63
CA ARG A 93 6.34 8.01 -3.13
C ARG A 93 6.78 7.02 -2.05
N PHE A 94 6.47 5.74 -2.26
CA PHE A 94 6.78 4.65 -1.33
C PHE A 94 8.24 4.20 -1.48
N GLN A 95 9.20 5.12 -1.28
CA GLN A 95 10.63 4.87 -1.53
C GLN A 95 11.17 3.69 -0.71
N GLU A 96 10.77 3.58 0.56
CA GLU A 96 11.22 2.48 1.43
C GLU A 96 10.78 1.11 0.93
N LEU A 97 9.63 1.03 0.25
CA LEU A 97 9.17 -0.21 -0.38
C LEU A 97 10.08 -0.56 -1.56
N ASP A 98 10.43 0.42 -2.39
CA ASP A 98 11.32 0.21 -3.53
C ASP A 98 12.70 -0.27 -3.06
N ASP A 99 13.25 0.36 -2.00
CA ASP A 99 14.52 -0.04 -1.39
C ASP A 99 14.44 -1.46 -0.80
N THR A 100 13.36 -1.79 -0.08
CA THR A 100 13.16 -3.13 0.53
C THR A 100 13.00 -4.22 -0.55
N VAL A 101 12.32 -3.92 -1.66
CA VAL A 101 12.20 -4.85 -2.79
C VAL A 101 13.58 -5.12 -3.39
N MET A 102 14.41 -4.09 -3.55
CA MET A 102 15.77 -4.25 -4.06
C MET A 102 16.61 -5.13 -3.12
N GLU A 103 16.55 -4.91 -1.80
CA GLU A 103 17.29 -5.71 -0.81
C GLU A 103 16.92 -7.19 -0.84
N VAL A 104 15.63 -7.52 -0.98
CA VAL A 104 15.14 -8.90 -0.95
C VAL A 104 15.33 -9.62 -2.30
N SER A 105 15.50 -8.89 -3.39
CA SER A 105 15.63 -9.46 -4.75
C SER A 105 17.07 -9.69 -5.21
N LEU A 106 18.07 -9.32 -4.38
CA LEU A 106 19.51 -9.53 -4.62
C LEU A 106 19.95 -10.94 -4.20
#